data_AF-A0A2A4T2G9-F1
#
_entry.id   AF-A0A2A4T2G9-F1
#
_cell.length_a   1.000
_cell.length_b   1.000
_cell.length_c   1.000
_cell.angle_alpha   90.00
_cell.angle_beta   90.00
_cell.angle_gamma   90.00
#
_symmetry.space_group_name_H-M   'P 1'
#
loop_
_entity.id
_entity.type
_entity.pdbx_description
1 polymer ?
#
loop_
_entity_poly.entity_id
_entity_poly.type
_entity_poly.pdbx_seq_one_letter_code
_entity_poly.pdbx_strand_id
1 'polypeptide(L)'
;MDDRLNSDTPEANNIKRFLDDCKGRLGEAKTMQFAVILKQALDQLDEANEYTRFRFFKFPLPKNDVIFTLEVMIDVTTYTIDDPEVAIRCRNRNTNEVLFLWSFEKFQERLDMMADWYADFIDDGIINRDRFADPWSNL
;
A
#
# COMPACT_ATOMS: atom_id res chain seq x y z
N MET A 1 16.37 -6.66 6.41
CA MET A 1 15.33 -5.71 5.97
C MET A 1 15.96 -4.95 4.81
N ASP A 2 15.49 -5.23 3.60
CA ASP A 2 16.11 -4.81 2.34
C ASP A 2 15.83 -3.32 2.14
N ASP A 3 16.87 -2.49 2.14
CA ASP A 3 16.71 -1.04 1.99
C ASP A 3 16.44 -0.75 0.52
N ARG A 4 15.19 -0.95 0.09
CA ARG A 4 14.75 -0.81 -1.31
C ARG A 4 15.09 0.56 -1.87
N LEU A 5 15.13 1.59 -1.04
CA LEU A 5 15.54 2.94 -1.41
C LEU A 5 17.05 3.05 -1.67
N ASN A 6 17.87 2.14 -1.16
CA ASN A 6 19.32 2.10 -1.33
C ASN A 6 19.80 1.09 -2.38
N SER A 7 18.90 0.31 -2.98
CA SER A 7 19.21 -0.56 -4.11
C SER A 7 19.51 0.23 -5.40
N ASP A 8 20.26 -0.38 -6.34
CA ASP A 8 20.55 0.20 -7.67
C ASP A 8 19.51 -0.23 -8.74
N THR A 9 18.30 -0.59 -8.31
CA THR A 9 17.23 -0.98 -9.24
C THR A 9 16.67 0.24 -9.99
N PRO A 10 16.09 0.04 -11.20
CA PRO A 10 15.37 1.10 -11.91
C PRO A 10 14.30 1.78 -11.04
N GLU A 11 13.57 0.99 -10.24
CA GLU A 11 12.52 1.46 -9.33
C GLU A 11 13.09 2.36 -8.23
N ALA A 12 14.16 1.93 -7.56
CA ALA A 12 14.82 2.72 -6.53
C ALA A 12 15.40 4.02 -7.09
N ASN A 13 15.97 3.98 -8.30
CA ASN A 13 16.48 5.16 -8.98
C ASN A 13 15.35 6.14 -9.35
N ASN A 14 14.17 5.65 -9.73
CA ASN A 14 13.01 6.51 -9.98
C ASN A 14 12.52 7.18 -8.70
N ILE A 15 12.47 6.44 -7.58
CA ILE A 15 12.09 7.01 -6.28
C ILE A 15 13.10 8.07 -5.83
N LYS A 16 14.41 7.81 -5.94
CA LYS A 16 15.46 8.80 -5.61
C LYS A 16 15.29 10.09 -6.41
N ARG A 17 15.13 9.98 -7.73
CA ARG A 17 14.88 11.14 -8.61
C ARG A 17 13.63 11.92 -8.22
N PHE A 18 12.57 11.21 -7.86
CA PHE A 18 11.34 11.85 -7.40
C PHE A 18 11.52 12.59 -6.07
N LEU A 19 12.25 12.02 -5.11
CA LEU A 19 12.58 12.67 -3.85
C LEU A 19 13.49 13.90 -4.05
N ASP A 20 14.42 13.83 -4.99
CA ASP A 20 15.26 14.99 -5.37
C ASP A 20 14.43 16.13 -5.97
N ASP A 21 13.44 15.82 -6.83
CA ASP A 21 12.48 16.79 -7.34
C ASP A 21 11.66 17.43 -6.20
N CYS A 22 11.11 16.60 -5.30
CA CYS A 22 10.40 17.07 -4.12
C CYS A 22 11.29 17.98 -3.25
N LYS A 23 12.57 17.64 -3.06
CA LYS A 23 13.52 18.46 -2.30
C LYS A 23 13.75 19.82 -2.95
N GLY A 24 13.86 19.88 -4.27
CA GLY A 24 13.99 21.13 -5.00
C GLY A 24 12.75 22.02 -4.89
N ARG A 25 11.57 21.40 -4.81
CA ARG A 25 10.27 22.08 -4.85
C ARG A 25 9.73 22.49 -3.48
N LEU A 26 9.83 21.60 -2.50
CA LEU A 26 9.24 21.72 -1.16
C LEU A 26 10.26 21.98 -0.05
N GLY A 27 11.54 21.78 -0.34
CA GLY A 27 12.64 21.86 0.63
C GLY A 27 12.86 20.57 1.40
N GLU A 28 14.02 20.51 2.06
CA GLU A 28 14.55 19.28 2.66
C GLU A 28 13.67 18.68 3.76
N ALA A 29 13.13 19.52 4.66
CA ALA A 29 12.36 19.05 5.80
C ALA A 29 11.08 18.31 5.38
N LYS A 30 10.32 18.88 4.43
CA LYS A 30 9.08 18.28 3.91
C LYS A 30 9.37 16.99 3.15
N THR A 31 10.41 16.98 2.32
CA THR A 31 10.81 15.77 1.59
C THR A 31 11.23 14.64 2.53
N MET A 32 11.96 14.94 3.60
CA MET A 32 12.32 13.92 4.59
C MET A 32 11.08 13.32 5.28
N GLN A 33 10.09 14.15 5.64
CA GLN A 33 8.83 13.67 6.21
C GLN A 33 8.10 12.74 5.24
N PHE A 34 7.96 13.14 3.97
CA PHE A 34 7.35 12.31 2.95
C PHE A 34 8.12 11.00 2.72
N ALA A 35 9.45 11.04 2.67
CA ALA A 35 10.28 9.84 2.48
C ALA A 35 10.08 8.81 3.60
N VAL A 36 9.88 9.25 4.84
CA VAL A 36 9.55 8.36 5.97
C VAL A 36 8.21 7.66 5.75
N ILE A 37 7.17 8.41 5.36
CA ILE A 37 5.84 7.87 5.06
C ILE A 37 5.91 6.88 3.90
N LEU A 38 6.60 7.24 2.82
CA LEU A 38 6.78 6.40 1.64
C LEU A 38 7.46 5.08 1.99
N LYS A 39 8.53 5.12 2.80
CA LYS A 39 9.22 3.92 3.26
C LYS A 39 8.31 3.02 4.09
N GLN A 40 7.59 3.61 5.06
CA GLN A 40 6.64 2.87 5.88
C GLN A 40 5.56 2.20 5.01
N ALA A 41 5.02 2.92 4.03
CA ALA A 41 4.02 2.39 3.13
C ALA A 41 4.54 1.24 2.26
N LEU A 42 5.80 1.28 1.81
CA LEU A 42 6.43 0.19 1.06
C LEU A 42 6.54 -1.09 1.91
N ASP A 43 6.95 -0.96 3.17
CA ASP A 43 7.06 -2.10 4.09
C ASP A 43 5.67 -2.71 4.38
N GLN A 44 4.68 -1.86 4.66
CA GLN A 44 3.29 -2.27 4.92
C GLN A 44 2.60 -2.87 3.69
N LEU A 45 2.97 -2.44 2.48
CA LEU A 45 2.43 -2.98 1.23
C LEU A 45 2.81 -4.44 1.02
N ASP A 46 4.04 -4.82 1.37
CA ASP A 46 4.50 -6.20 1.25
C ASP A 46 3.68 -7.12 2.18
N GLU A 47 3.49 -6.67 3.42
CA GLU A 47 2.69 -7.35 4.44
C GLU A 47 1.23 -7.53 3.99
N ALA A 48 0.58 -6.47 3.51
CA ALA A 48 -0.78 -6.53 2.98
C ALA A 48 -0.91 -7.55 1.83
N ASN A 49 0.08 -7.58 0.93
CA ASN A 49 0.10 -8.52 -0.19
C ASN A 49 0.39 -9.97 0.23
N GLU A 50 1.10 -10.18 1.35
CA GLU A 50 1.26 -11.49 1.98
C GLU A 50 -0.08 -12.00 2.52
N TYR A 51 -0.79 -11.19 3.32
CA TYR A 51 -2.13 -11.54 3.83
C TYR A 51 -3.11 -11.82 2.70
N THR A 52 -3.09 -11.00 1.65
CA THR A 52 -3.92 -11.18 0.46
C THR A 52 -3.65 -12.50 -0.25
N ARG A 53 -2.38 -12.86 -0.42
CA ARG A 53 -1.97 -14.12 -1.05
C ARG A 53 -2.41 -15.32 -0.20
N PHE A 54 -2.23 -15.22 1.11
CA PHE A 54 -2.66 -16.26 2.03
C PHE A 54 -4.17 -16.47 1.98
N ARG A 55 -4.96 -15.38 2.03
CA ARG A 55 -6.41 -15.42 1.87
C ARG A 55 -6.81 -16.12 0.57
N PHE A 56 -6.21 -15.75 -0.56
CA PHE A 56 -6.51 -16.36 -1.85
C PHE A 56 -6.22 -17.86 -1.87
N PHE A 57 -5.10 -18.28 -1.28
CA PHE A 57 -4.76 -19.71 -1.20
C PHE A 57 -5.76 -20.51 -0.35
N LYS A 58 -6.25 -19.92 0.75
CA LYS A 58 -7.23 -20.58 1.65
C LYS A 58 -8.66 -20.52 1.12
N PHE A 59 -9.04 -19.40 0.54
CA PHE A 59 -10.37 -19.13 -0.01
C PHE A 59 -10.23 -18.53 -1.41
N PRO A 60 -10.06 -19.38 -2.43
CA PRO A 60 -9.92 -18.91 -3.80
C PRO A 60 -11.19 -18.16 -4.22
N LEU A 61 -11.06 -16.87 -4.44
CA LEU A 61 -12.11 -16.00 -4.97
C LEU A 61 -11.59 -15.39 -6.27
N PRO A 62 -11.68 -16.08 -7.43
CA PRO A 62 -11.04 -15.63 -8.67
C PRO A 62 -11.49 -14.23 -9.13
N LYS A 63 -12.74 -13.87 -8.85
CA LYS A 63 -13.27 -12.52 -9.14
C LYS A 63 -12.64 -11.42 -8.27
N ASN A 64 -12.07 -11.80 -7.13
CA ASN A 64 -11.49 -10.93 -6.11
C ASN A 64 -10.02 -11.32 -5.81
N ASP A 65 -9.31 -11.86 -6.80
CA ASP A 65 -7.85 -12.03 -6.72
C ASP A 65 -7.22 -10.64 -6.83
N VAL A 66 -6.92 -10.04 -5.68
CA VAL A 66 -6.46 -8.66 -5.60
C VAL A 66 -4.96 -8.56 -5.38
N ILE A 67 -4.41 -7.41 -5.75
CA ILE A 67 -3.04 -7.00 -5.45
C ILE A 67 -3.05 -5.51 -5.13
N PHE A 68 -2.29 -5.15 -4.09
CA PHE A 68 -2.07 -3.77 -3.70
C PHE A 68 -0.79 -3.24 -4.33
N THR A 69 -0.83 -2.02 -4.84
CA THR A 69 0.33 -1.26 -5.32
C THR A 69 0.36 0.13 -4.68
N LEU A 70 1.55 0.67 -4.49
CA LEU A 70 1.73 2.03 -3.98
C LEU A 70 1.67 3.03 -5.13
N GLU A 71 0.96 4.13 -4.90
CA GLU A 71 0.87 5.27 -5.78
C GLU A 71 1.28 6.54 -5.03
N VAL A 72 1.85 7.49 -5.75
CA VAL A 72 2.10 8.84 -5.24
C VAL A 72 1.21 9.81 -6.00
N MET A 73 0.42 10.58 -5.26
CA MET A 73 -0.55 11.53 -5.79
C MET A 73 -0.03 12.95 -5.60
N ILE A 74 -0.17 13.76 -6.65
CA ILE A 74 0.17 15.19 -6.64
C ILE A 74 -0.90 15.94 -7.43
N ASP A 75 -1.34 17.08 -6.93
CA ASP A 75 -2.18 18.01 -7.66
C ASP A 75 -1.35 18.77 -8.71
N VAL A 76 -1.63 18.50 -9.98
CA VAL A 76 -0.93 19.10 -11.13
C VAL A 76 -1.18 20.60 -11.27
N THR A 77 -2.28 21.12 -10.71
CA THR A 77 -2.64 22.54 -10.79
C THR A 77 -1.85 23.39 -9.79
N THR A 78 -1.45 22.79 -8.69
CA THR A 78 -0.64 23.38 -7.61
C THR A 78 0.72 22.71 -7.50
N TYR A 79 1.17 22.04 -8.56
CA TYR A 79 2.36 21.18 -8.55
C TYR A 79 3.59 21.85 -7.94
N THR A 80 3.81 23.17 -8.04
CA THR A 80 4.99 23.81 -7.45
C THR A 80 4.98 23.90 -5.93
N ILE A 81 3.82 23.76 -5.29
CA ILE A 81 3.64 23.94 -3.84
C ILE A 81 2.93 22.76 -3.15
N ASP A 82 2.34 21.87 -3.94
CA ASP A 82 1.56 20.74 -3.44
C ASP A 82 2.42 19.70 -2.72
N ASP A 83 1.93 19.18 -1.59
CA ASP A 83 2.63 18.16 -0.83
C ASP A 83 2.23 16.78 -1.37
N PRO A 84 3.17 15.93 -1.82
CA PRO A 84 2.84 14.63 -2.38
C PRO A 84 2.20 13.72 -1.32
N GLU A 85 1.18 12.96 -1.74
CA GLU A 85 0.45 12.04 -0.88
C GLU A 85 0.69 10.60 -1.30
N VAL A 86 0.75 9.68 -0.34
CA VAL A 86 0.78 8.24 -0.61
C VAL A 86 -0.64 7.70 -0.68
N ALA A 87 -0.93 6.93 -1.72
CA ALA A 87 -2.18 6.22 -1.89
C ALA A 87 -1.92 4.75 -2.21
N ILE A 88 -2.83 3.88 -1.80
CA ILE A 88 -2.76 2.45 -2.10
C ILE A 88 -3.81 2.09 -3.12
N ARG A 89 -3.37 1.62 -4.29
CA ARG A 89 -4.22 1.16 -5.36
C ARG A 89 -4.46 -0.34 -5.20
N CYS A 90 -5.72 -0.72 -5.15
CA CYS A 90 -6.14 -2.12 -5.23
C CYS A 90 -6.63 -2.43 -6.65
N ARG A 91 -6.10 -3.49 -7.23
CA ARG A 91 -6.52 -3.97 -8.55
C ARG A 91 -6.74 -5.47 -8.55
N ASN A 92 -7.59 -5.93 -9.45
CA ASN A 92 -7.66 -7.34 -9.78
C ASN A 92 -6.34 -7.76 -10.47
N ARG A 93 -5.70 -8.82 -9.95
CA ARG A 93 -4.40 -9.32 -10.42
C ARG A 93 -4.45 -9.81 -11.87
N ASN A 94 -5.59 -10.35 -12.30
CA ASN A 94 -5.75 -10.98 -13.62
C ASN A 94 -6.19 -9.98 -14.69
N THR A 95 -7.13 -9.09 -14.36
CA THR A 95 -7.67 -8.12 -15.32
C THR A 95 -6.96 -6.77 -15.29
N ASN A 96 -6.16 -6.50 -14.25
CA ASN A 96 -5.59 -5.18 -13.93
C ASN A 96 -6.64 -4.08 -13.71
N GLU A 97 -7.92 -4.44 -13.57
CA GLU A 97 -8.99 -3.50 -13.26
C GLU A 97 -8.75 -2.88 -11.88
N VAL A 98 -8.75 -1.56 -11.81
CA VAL A 98 -8.67 -0.82 -10.55
C VAL A 98 -10.01 -0.98 -9.83
N LEU A 99 -9.98 -1.60 -8.66
CA LEU A 99 -11.17 -1.83 -7.85
C LEU A 99 -11.45 -0.63 -6.95
N PHE A 100 -10.41 -0.09 -6.32
CA PHE A 100 -10.48 1.10 -5.49
C PHE A 100 -9.07 1.67 -5.22
N LEU A 101 -9.06 2.91 -4.72
CA LEU A 101 -7.88 3.63 -4.26
C LEU A 101 -8.15 4.10 -2.83
N TRP A 102 -7.21 3.86 -1.93
CA TRP A 102 -7.29 4.32 -0.54
C TRP A 102 -6.22 5.37 -0.24
N SER A 103 -6.56 6.30 0.65
CA SER A 103 -5.55 7.07 1.36
C SER A 103 -4.67 6.12 2.17
N PHE A 104 -3.45 6.56 2.47
CA PHE A 104 -2.56 5.77 3.31
C PHE A 104 -3.16 5.50 4.71
N GLU A 105 -3.86 6.46 5.29
CA GLU A 105 -4.58 6.31 6.57
C GLU A 105 -5.62 5.17 6.52
N LYS A 106 -6.53 5.18 5.53
CA LYS A 106 -7.52 4.11 5.36
C LYS A 106 -6.85 2.76 5.13
N PHE A 107 -5.72 2.74 4.41
CA PHE A 107 -4.97 1.50 4.21
C PHE A 107 -4.41 0.95 5.52
N GLN A 108 -3.91 1.79 6.44
CA GLN A 108 -3.41 1.35 7.74
C GLN A 108 -4.51 0.69 8.57
N GLU A 109 -5.69 1.30 8.63
CA GLU A 109 -6.86 0.70 9.30
C GLU A 109 -7.20 -0.69 8.72
N ARG A 110 -7.12 -0.83 7.39
CA ARG A 110 -7.41 -2.09 6.70
C ARG A 110 -6.31 -3.12 6.91
N LEU A 111 -5.06 -2.69 7.01
CA LEU A 111 -3.93 -3.57 7.29
C LEU A 111 -4.07 -4.21 8.67
N ASP A 112 -4.45 -3.43 9.69
CA ASP A 112 -4.70 -3.95 11.04
C ASP A 112 -5.80 -5.03 11.01
N MET A 113 -6.90 -4.77 10.29
CA MET A 113 -7.95 -5.77 10.10
C MET A 113 -7.49 -7.03 9.34
N MET A 114 -6.58 -6.89 8.36
CA MET A 114 -5.99 -8.04 7.66
C MET A 114 -5.09 -8.86 8.60
N ALA A 115 -4.33 -8.19 9.47
CA ALA A 115 -3.48 -8.83 10.46
C ALA A 115 -4.32 -9.59 11.50
N ASP A 116 -5.40 -8.99 12.02
CA ASP A 116 -6.35 -9.65 12.91
C ASP A 116 -6.96 -10.90 12.26
N TRP A 117 -7.42 -10.76 11.01
CA TRP A 117 -7.97 -11.89 10.25
C TRP A 117 -6.95 -13.02 10.05
N TYR A 118 -5.69 -12.65 9.78
CA TYR A 118 -4.60 -13.60 9.59
C TYR A 118 -4.27 -14.33 10.90
N ALA A 119 -4.18 -13.61 12.02
CA ALA A 119 -3.93 -14.17 13.34
C ALA A 119 -5.04 -15.17 13.76
N ASP A 120 -6.31 -14.78 13.63
CA ASP A 120 -7.47 -15.65 13.92
C ASP A 120 -7.41 -16.97 13.13
N PHE A 121 -6.98 -16.91 11.86
CA PHE A 121 -6.83 -18.12 11.04
C PHE A 121 -5.67 -19.00 11.51
N ILE A 122 -4.53 -18.40 11.87
CA ILE A 122 -3.33 -19.15 12.27
C ILE A 122 -3.51 -19.82 13.62
N ASP A 123 -4.16 -19.15 14.58
CA ASP A 123 -4.30 -19.65 15.96
C ASP A 123 -5.41 -20.70 16.09
N ASP A 124 -6.61 -20.42 15.59
CA ASP A 124 -7.80 -21.25 15.83
C ASP A 124 -8.21 -22.11 14.63
N GLY A 125 -7.64 -21.85 13.43
CA GLY A 125 -8.04 -22.51 12.17
C GLY A 125 -9.49 -22.24 11.75
N ILE A 126 -10.22 -21.42 12.51
CA ILE A 126 -11.63 -21.07 12.32
C ILE A 126 -11.73 -19.55 12.21
N ILE A 127 -12.00 -19.03 11.01
CA ILE A 127 -12.32 -17.61 10.85
C ILE A 127 -13.74 -17.37 11.30
N ASN A 128 -13.90 -16.50 12.30
CA ASN A 128 -15.21 -16.02 12.69
C ASN A 128 -15.70 -14.94 11.71
N ARG A 129 -16.22 -15.37 10.55
CA ARG A 129 -16.58 -14.48 9.43
C ARG A 129 -17.61 -13.41 9.78
N ASP A 130 -18.42 -13.64 10.81
CA ASP A 130 -19.44 -12.70 11.26
C ASP A 130 -18.88 -11.58 12.17
N ARG A 131 -17.62 -11.68 12.61
CA ARG A 131 -17.00 -10.68 13.50
C ARG A 131 -16.35 -9.50 12.77
N PHE A 132 -16.04 -9.64 11.47
CA PHE A 132 -15.22 -8.66 10.76
C PHE A 132 -15.88 -8.18 9.49
N ALA A 133 -15.84 -6.86 9.26
CA ALA A 133 -16.02 -6.31 7.92
C ALA A 133 -14.87 -6.82 7.01
N ASP A 134 -15.14 -7.10 5.73
CA ASP A 134 -14.12 -7.62 4.80
C ASP A 134 -13.02 -6.56 4.59
N PRO A 135 -11.77 -6.80 5.05
CA PRO A 135 -10.72 -5.78 4.97
C PRO A 135 -10.18 -5.60 3.56
N TRP A 136 -10.57 -6.45 2.59
CA TRP A 136 -10.27 -6.29 1.17
C TRP A 136 -11.39 -5.57 0.39
N SER A 137 -12.42 -5.08 1.07
CA SER A 137 -13.56 -4.39 0.44
C SER A 137 -13.50 -2.88 0.58
N ASN A 138 -14.07 -2.15 -0.38
CA ASN A 138 -14.06 -0.69 -0.38
C ASN A 138 -14.98 -0.05 0.69
N LEU A 139 -15.90 -0.84 1.26
CA LEU A 139 -16.93 -0.42 2.21
C LEU A 139 -16.31 0.04 3.53
#